data_AF-A0A914XHS6-F1
#
_entry.id   AF-A0A914XHS6-F1
#
_cell.length_a   1.000
_cell.length_b   1.000
_cell.length_c   1.000
_cell.angle_alpha   90.00
_cell.angle_beta   90.00
_cell.angle_gamma   90.00
#
_symmetry.space_group_name_H-M   'P 1'
#
loop_
_entity.id
_entity.type
_entity.pdbx_description
1 polymer ?
#
loop_
_entity_poly.entity_id
_entity_poly.type
_entity_poly.pdbx_seq_one_letter_code
_entity_poly.pdbx_strand_id
1 'polypeptide(L)'
;MALDTESTNKIQCSHNGCGQLLHSYYYEEHVALHRLELDSALRIGDKKPEHEMAFCPYNACHVVPQAELEKHTATCPDKRRYLMIHSFLTSSRSATATPTYPPPSLPTSF
;
A
#
# COMPACT_ATOMS: atom_id res chain seq x y z
N MET A 1 6.53 64.45 -10.64
CA MET A 1 5.24 63.74 -10.66
C MET A 1 5.55 62.28 -10.38
N ALA A 2 5.39 61.84 -9.13
CA ALA A 2 5.47 60.42 -8.78
C ALA A 2 4.23 59.74 -9.37
N LEU A 3 4.41 58.63 -10.08
CA LEU A 3 3.30 57.81 -10.55
C LEU A 3 3.27 56.56 -9.66
N ASP A 4 2.34 56.59 -8.74
CA ASP A 4 2.04 55.53 -7.78
C ASP A 4 1.34 54.39 -8.54
N THR A 5 2.09 53.45 -9.13
CA THR A 5 1.52 52.22 -9.72
C THR A 5 1.49 51.09 -8.70
N GLU A 6 1.01 51.37 -7.49
CA GLU A 6 0.80 50.37 -6.45
C GLU A 6 -0.70 50.09 -6.28
N SER A 7 -1.33 49.64 -7.37
CA SER A 7 -2.74 49.25 -7.38
C SER A 7 -2.94 48.33 -8.59
N THR A 8 -3.53 47.14 -8.54
CA THR A 8 -4.17 46.36 -7.48
C THR A 8 -4.53 45.05 -8.19
N ASN A 9 -3.70 44.02 -8.10
CA ASN A 9 -4.19 42.68 -8.44
C ASN A 9 -3.88 41.77 -7.26
N LYS A 10 -4.69 41.97 -6.22
CA LYS A 10 -4.66 41.16 -5.01
C LYS A 10 -5.63 40.01 -5.22
N ILE A 11 -5.12 38.79 -5.18
CA ILE A 11 -5.87 37.54 -5.33
C ILE A 11 -5.89 36.86 -3.96
N GLN A 12 -7.06 36.39 -3.55
CA GLN A 12 -7.19 35.62 -2.32
C GLN A 12 -6.84 34.15 -2.59
N CYS A 13 -5.90 33.59 -1.82
CA CYS A 13 -5.56 32.18 -1.89
C CYS A 13 -6.68 31.31 -1.31
N SER A 14 -7.21 30.39 -2.11
CA SER A 14 -8.22 29.41 -1.70
C SER A 14 -7.63 28.01 -1.42
N HIS A 15 -6.31 27.83 -1.53
CA HIS A 15 -5.66 26.54 -1.29
C HIS A 15 -5.60 26.23 0.21
N ASN A 16 -5.91 24.99 0.59
CA ASN A 16 -5.84 24.45 1.95
C ASN A 16 -6.51 25.32 3.04
N GLY A 17 -7.49 26.14 2.67
CA GLY A 17 -8.15 27.06 3.61
C GLY A 17 -7.31 28.27 4.04
N CYS A 18 -6.20 28.58 3.36
CA CYS A 18 -5.27 29.65 3.71
C CYS A 18 -5.91 31.05 3.77
N GLY A 19 -6.72 31.41 2.77
CA GLY A 19 -7.49 32.67 2.75
C GLY A 19 -6.67 33.95 2.61
N GLN A 20 -5.35 33.87 2.41
CA GLN A 20 -4.46 35.03 2.40
C GLN A 20 -4.61 35.87 1.13
N LEU A 21 -4.66 37.19 1.29
CA LEU A 21 -4.75 38.15 0.18
C LEU A 21 -3.34 38.51 -0.31
N LEU A 22 -2.99 38.12 -1.54
CA LEU A 22 -1.62 38.20 -2.07
C LEU A 22 -1.61 38.95 -3.40
N HIS A 23 -0.49 39.60 -3.73
CA HIS A 23 -0.30 40.10 -5.08
C HIS A 23 -0.15 38.94 -6.08
N SER A 24 -0.78 39.07 -7.25
CA SER A 24 -0.81 38.03 -8.28
C SER A 24 0.57 37.53 -8.70
N TYR A 25 1.58 38.40 -8.71
CA TYR A 25 2.97 38.04 -9.01
C TYR A 25 3.53 36.97 -8.07
N TYR A 26 3.14 36.96 -6.80
CA TYR A 26 3.63 36.03 -5.78
C TYR A 26 2.68 34.84 -5.54
N TYR A 27 1.57 34.75 -6.28
CA TYR A 27 0.55 33.73 -6.06
C TYR A 27 1.08 32.30 -6.30
N GLU A 28 1.79 32.09 -7.42
CA GLU A 28 2.31 30.77 -7.78
C GLU A 28 3.37 30.28 -6.79
N GLU A 29 4.27 31.16 -6.33
CA GLU A 29 5.27 30.84 -5.31
C GLU A 29 4.62 30.48 -3.97
N HIS A 30 3.59 31.23 -3.56
CA HIS A 30 2.82 30.96 -2.35
C HIS A 30 2.08 29.61 -2.41
N VAL A 31 1.46 29.27 -3.53
CA VAL A 31 0.78 27.97 -3.70
C VAL A 31 1.79 26.82 -3.75
N ALA A 32 2.99 27.03 -4.29
CA ALA A 32 4.05 26.03 -4.27
C ALA A 32 4.50 25.69 -2.84
N LEU A 33 4.58 26.68 -1.94
CA LEU A 33 4.90 26.43 -0.53
C LEU A 33 3.83 25.57 0.16
N HIS A 34 2.54 25.81 -0.06
CA HIS A 34 1.45 24.96 0.45
C HIS A 34 1.54 23.50 -0.05
N ARG A 35 2.00 23.29 -1.28
CA ARG A 35 2.23 21.94 -1.83
C ARG A 35 3.41 21.25 -1.16
N LEU A 36 4.47 21.98 -0.84
CA LEU A 36 5.64 21.46 -0.13
C LEU A 36 5.33 21.16 1.34
N GLU A 37 4.49 21.96 2.00
CA GLU A 37 4.00 21.66 3.35
C GLU A 37 3.23 20.33 3.38
N LEU A 38 2.39 20.05 2.39
CA LEU A 38 1.73 18.74 2.23
C LEU A 38 2.72 17.59 1.97
N ASP A 39 3.76 17.80 1.14
CA ASP A 39 4.80 16.79 0.90
C ASP A 39 5.63 16.50 2.16
N SER A 40 5.88 17.53 2.98
CA SER A 40 6.58 17.39 4.26
C SER A 40 5.72 16.65 5.31
N ALA A 41 4.40 16.87 5.32
CA ALA A 41 3.46 16.13 6.18
C ALA A 41 3.38 14.63 5.80
N LEU A 42 3.68 14.27 4.55
CA LEU A 42 3.80 12.89 4.10
C LEU A 42 5.09 12.19 4.57
N ARG A 43 6.11 12.94 5.03
CA ARG A 43 7.36 12.40 5.57
C ARG A 43 7.37 12.28 7.10
N ILE A 44 6.46 12.96 7.79
CA ILE A 44 6.21 12.77 9.24
C ILE A 44 4.89 12.02 9.41
N GLY A 45 4.73 10.93 8.66
CA GLY A 45 3.87 9.83 9.07
C GLY A 45 4.76 8.81 9.76
N ASP A 46 4.57 8.61 11.06
CA ASP A 46 5.09 7.46 11.78
C ASP A 46 4.86 6.19 10.95
N LYS A 47 5.90 5.70 10.26
CA LYS A 47 5.91 4.36 9.71
C LYS A 47 5.96 3.41 10.90
N LYS A 48 4.79 3.11 11.46
CA LYS A 48 4.58 1.97 12.35
C LYS A 48 5.22 0.76 11.65
N PRO A 49 6.05 -0.04 12.35
CA PRO A 49 6.86 -1.07 11.72
C PRO A 49 5.99 -1.88 10.77
N GLU A 50 6.46 -1.98 9.53
CA GLU A 50 5.87 -2.72 8.44
C GLU A 50 5.43 -4.07 8.98
N HIS A 51 4.13 -4.22 9.25
CA HIS A 51 3.61 -5.44 9.81
C HIS A 51 3.91 -6.53 8.79
N GLU A 52 4.66 -7.56 9.19
CA GLU A 52 4.99 -8.69 8.33
C GLU A 52 3.70 -9.16 7.65
N MET A 53 3.67 -9.10 6.32
CA MET A 53 2.48 -9.44 5.55
C MET A 53 2.53 -10.92 5.22
N ALA A 54 1.39 -11.60 5.34
CA ALA A 54 1.25 -13.01 5.04
C ALA A 54 0.17 -13.24 3.98
N PHE A 55 0.40 -14.26 3.16
CA PHE A 55 -0.58 -14.74 2.18
C PHE A 55 -1.56 -15.71 2.85
N CYS A 56 -2.84 -15.59 2.52
CA CYS A 56 -3.83 -16.55 2.98
C CYS A 56 -3.60 -17.95 2.35
N PRO A 57 -3.66 -19.03 3.14
CA PRO A 57 -3.49 -20.39 2.63
C PRO A 57 -4.64 -20.86 1.73
N TYR A 58 -5.80 -20.19 1.76
CA TYR A 58 -6.98 -20.56 0.96
C TYR A 58 -7.07 -19.79 -0.36
N ASN A 59 -6.48 -18.59 -0.43
CA ASN A 59 -6.46 -17.75 -1.63
C ASN A 59 -5.25 -16.81 -1.57
N ALA A 60 -4.26 -17.03 -2.45
CA ALA A 60 -3.02 -16.23 -2.48
C ALA A 60 -3.23 -14.77 -2.88
N CYS A 61 -4.40 -14.38 -3.40
CA CYS A 61 -4.71 -12.97 -3.65
C CYS A 61 -5.00 -12.20 -2.34
N HIS A 62 -5.30 -12.89 -1.24
CA HIS A 62 -5.47 -12.24 0.06
C HIS A 62 -4.12 -12.08 0.74
N VAL A 63 -3.72 -10.81 0.90
CA VAL A 63 -2.54 -10.39 1.68
C VAL A 63 -3.05 -9.68 2.92
N VAL A 64 -2.66 -10.15 4.09
CA VAL A 64 -3.10 -9.61 5.38
C VAL A 64 -1.89 -9.49 6.32
N PRO A 65 -1.93 -8.61 7.33
CA PRO A 65 -0.91 -8.61 8.39
C PRO A 65 -0.83 -10.00 9.04
N GLN A 66 0.37 -10.50 9.30
CA GLN A 66 0.60 -11.81 9.91
C GLN A 66 -0.09 -11.94 11.27
N ALA A 67 -0.13 -10.85 12.04
CA ALA A 67 -0.87 -10.79 13.30
C ALA A 67 -2.38 -11.05 13.15
N GLU A 68 -2.95 -10.79 11.97
CA GLU A 68 -4.37 -10.99 11.67
C GLU A 68 -4.64 -12.26 10.87
N LEU A 69 -3.61 -12.99 10.44
CA LEU A 69 -3.75 -14.18 9.59
C LEU A 69 -4.62 -15.25 10.25
N GLU A 70 -4.45 -15.48 11.55
CA GLU A 70 -5.24 -16.48 12.29
C GLU A 70 -6.74 -16.13 12.27
N LYS A 71 -7.08 -14.87 12.60
CA LYS A 71 -8.46 -14.37 12.53
C LYS A 71 -9.01 -14.44 11.11
N HIS A 72 -8.21 -14.02 10.12
CA HIS A 72 -8.59 -14.10 8.72
C HIS A 72 -8.92 -15.54 8.31
N THR A 73 -8.09 -16.53 8.65
CA THR A 73 -8.33 -17.94 8.27
C THR A 73 -9.55 -18.56 8.97
N ALA A 74 -9.97 -18.02 10.11
CA ALA A 74 -11.23 -18.41 10.75
C ALA A 74 -12.45 -17.98 9.92
N THR A 75 -12.42 -16.78 9.34
CA THR A 75 -13.55 -16.14 8.64
C THR A 75 -13.41 -16.03 7.13
N CYS A 76 -12.35 -16.60 6.55
CA CYS A 76 -12.04 -16.40 5.12
C CYS A 76 -13.16 -16.97 4.23
N PRO A 77 -13.72 -16.17 3.30
CA PRO A 77 -14.81 -16.60 2.44
C PRO A 77 -14.39 -17.73 1.49
N ASP A 78 -13.12 -17.77 1.09
CA ASP A 78 -12.58 -18.80 0.19
C ASP A 78 -12.28 -20.12 0.90
N LYS A 79 -12.30 -20.16 2.24
CA LYS A 79 -12.05 -21.38 3.03
C LYS A 79 -12.97 -22.52 2.61
N ARG A 80 -14.26 -22.26 2.44
CA ARG A 80 -15.24 -23.28 2.07
C ARG A 80 -14.92 -23.86 0.69
N ARG A 81 -14.60 -22.99 -0.29
CA ARG A 81 -14.23 -23.41 -1.65
C ARG A 81 -12.94 -24.21 -1.65
N TYR A 82 -11.93 -23.75 -0.92
CA TYR A 82 -10.67 -24.46 -0.74
C TYR A 82 -10.91 -25.86 -0.16
N LEU A 83 -11.68 -25.97 0.93
CA LEU A 83 -12.00 -27.26 1.55
C LEU A 83 -12.78 -28.19 0.61
N MET A 84 -13.70 -27.68 -0.20
CA MET A 84 -14.43 -28.48 -1.19
C MET A 84 -13.51 -29.06 -2.28
N ILE A 85 -12.50 -28.31 -2.70
CA ILE A 85 -11.53 -28.77 -3.70
C ILE A 85 -10.54 -29.76 -3.05
N HIS A 86 -10.14 -29.51 -1.80
CA HIS A 86 -9.11 -30.28 -1.11
C HIS A 86 -9.63 -31.48 -0.29
N SER A 87 -10.95 -31.63 -0.10
CA SER A 87 -11.58 -32.72 0.66
C SER A 87 -11.38 -34.10 0.03
N PHE A 88 -11.20 -34.15 -1.28
CA PHE A 88 -10.94 -35.39 -2.01
C PHE A 88 -9.54 -35.96 -1.77
N LEU A 89 -8.58 -35.12 -1.35
CA LEU A 89 -7.18 -35.52 -1.14
C LEU A 89 -6.89 -36.01 0.29
N THR A 90 -7.76 -35.66 1.25
CA THR A 90 -7.59 -36.01 2.67
C THR A 90 -8.29 -37.30 3.05
N SER A 91 -9.28 -37.75 2.26
CA SER A 91 -9.99 -39.01 2.50
C SER A 91 -9.24 -40.26 2.04
N SER A 92 -8.10 -40.11 1.36
CA SER A 92 -7.31 -41.21 0.78
C SER A 92 -5.85 -41.25 1.26
N ARG A 93 -5.53 -40.69 2.44
CA ARG A 93 -4.18 -40.81 3.03
C ARG A 93 -4.20 -41.50 4.39
N SER A 94 -4.22 -42.82 4.33
CA SER A 94 -3.43 -43.65 5.24
C SER A 94 -2.00 -43.71 4.71
N ALA A 95 -1.04 -43.48 5.62
CA ALA A 95 0.39 -43.80 5.53
C ALA A 95 1.30 -42.98 4.57
N THR A 96 2.25 -42.26 5.19
CA THR A 96 3.67 -42.14 4.80
C THR A 96 4.00 -42.20 3.31
N ALA A 97 4.00 -41.06 2.64
CA ALA A 97 4.81 -40.86 1.44
C ALA A 97 5.40 -39.45 1.52
N THR A 98 6.60 -39.34 2.09
CA THR A 98 7.47 -38.20 1.79
C THR A 98 7.73 -38.22 0.29
N PRO A 99 7.41 -37.15 -0.46
CA PRO A 99 7.81 -37.07 -1.85
C PRO A 99 9.34 -36.92 -1.89
N THR A 100 10.06 -38.03 -2.05
CA THR A 100 11.47 -38.01 -2.40
C THR A 100 11.56 -37.58 -3.85
N TYR A 101 11.73 -36.28 -4.07
CA TYR A 101 12.10 -35.77 -5.39
C TYR A 101 13.53 -36.25 -5.69
N PRO A 102 13.79 -36.93 -6.81
CA PRO A 102 15.17 -37.17 -7.22
C PRO A 102 15.84 -35.80 -7.47
N PRO A 103 17.09 -35.60 -7.01
CA PRO A 103 17.80 -34.36 -7.30
C PRO A 103 17.92 -34.19 -8.83
N PRO A 104 17.76 -32.96 -9.35
CA PRO A 104 17.87 -32.72 -10.78
C PRO A 104 19.26 -33.13 -11.27
N SER A 105 19.30 -34.01 -12.27
CA SER A 105 20.53 -34.43 -12.94
C SER A 105 21.20 -33.20 -13.57
N LEU A 106 22.35 -32.79 -13.04
CA LEU A 106 23.21 -31.79 -13.68
C LEU A 106 23.67 -32.34 -15.05
N PRO A 107 23.62 -31.54 -16.13
CA PRO A 107 24.17 -31.97 -17.40
C PRO A 107 25.69 -32.09 -17.27
N THR A 108 26.21 -33.31 -17.44
CA THR A 108 27.64 -33.56 -17.57
C THR A 108 28.08 -33.03 -18.94
N SER A 109 28.75 -31.88 -18.98
CA SER A 109 29.43 -31.41 -20.19
C SER A 109 30.58 -32.36 -20.54
N PHE A 110 30.62 -32.79 -21.80
CA PHE A 110 31.78 -33.40 -22.46
C PHE A 110 32.62 -32.33 -23.16
#